data_AF-A0A933ARG3-F1
#
_entry.id   AF-A0A933ARG3-F1
#
_cell.length_a   1.000
_cell.length_b   1.000
_cell.length_c   1.000
_cell.angle_alpha   90.00
_cell.angle_beta   90.00
_cell.angle_gamma   90.00
#
_symmetry.space_group_name_H-M   'P 1'
#
loop_
_entity.id
_entity.type
_entity.pdbx_description
1 polymer ?
#
loop_
_entity_poly.entity_id
_entity_poly.type
_entity_poly.pdbx_seq_one_letter_code
_entity_poly.pdbx_strand_id
1 'polypeptide(L)'
;MAADDIQFKLKLADCMGLREPEHVIPTALMLSEHGFLPSSGDWPNQGPVEDIHELVRKRTVNFESTGTWCVGFPVEPQWTGHLLATFECEGGKERPTSCRMGALIDREDCVEVEPFAERLVRFGLYSYPLVRPAIGYIDKSWAKEPFPADVQRRKLVSLGWVNFFGPPYVEKYGRDFLSGIPGYRVEELPDGGVFHQLSPTFLVEDAAVARSLRQEVKDYCAKAGVKISCQAPYVHSQVFGKGEYPASQGAYRTFAEFRLTLLELFRTALVLDDGTRVKVVCLDWETLTKPQREYALDAIRRAAQAELSKHPDVRILFEFNEIPADLDAVMDRLARAEPRLSYARVDMS
;
A
#
# COMPACT_ATOMS: atom_id res chain seq x y z
N MET A 1 -0.34 3.16 23.59
CA MET A 1 -0.94 2.56 22.38
C MET A 1 -2.39 2.33 22.70
N ALA A 2 -3.29 3.04 22.02
CA ALA A 2 -4.72 2.82 22.18
C ALA A 2 -5.07 1.42 21.65
N ALA A 3 -6.14 0.81 22.16
CA ALA A 3 -6.60 -0.50 21.70
C ALA A 3 -7.15 -0.48 20.26
N ASP A 4 -7.16 0.69 19.61
CA ASP A 4 -7.93 0.98 18.40
C ASP A 4 -7.06 1.23 17.14
N ASP A 5 -5.73 1.22 17.26
CA ASP A 5 -4.83 1.47 16.12
C ASP A 5 -4.82 0.29 15.15
N ILE A 6 -4.91 0.56 13.84
CA ILE A 6 -4.78 -0.48 12.83
C ILE A 6 -3.33 -0.61 12.44
N GLN A 7 -2.78 -1.76 12.80
CA GLN A 7 -1.42 -2.09 12.44
C GLN A 7 -1.41 -2.89 11.15
N PHE A 8 -0.67 -2.39 10.16
CA PHE A 8 -0.45 -3.03 8.87
C PHE A 8 1.00 -3.44 8.74
N LYS A 9 1.25 -4.55 8.04
CA LYS A 9 2.62 -4.88 7.66
C LYS A 9 2.72 -5.67 6.36
N LEU A 10 3.80 -5.39 5.63
CA LEU A 10 4.50 -6.30 4.74
C LEU A 10 5.57 -7.02 5.57
N LYS A 11 5.68 -8.34 5.41
CA LYS A 11 6.81 -9.11 5.92
C LYS A 11 7.29 -10.07 4.85
N LEU A 12 8.60 -10.08 4.63
CA LEU A 12 9.33 -10.97 3.74
C LEU A 12 10.30 -11.76 4.61
N ALA A 13 10.20 -13.08 4.61
CA ALA A 13 10.93 -13.97 5.52
C ALA A 13 11.85 -14.92 4.75
N ASP A 14 12.98 -15.23 5.38
CA ASP A 14 14.08 -16.02 4.80
C ASP A 14 14.57 -15.39 3.49
N CYS A 15 15.00 -14.13 3.59
CA CYS A 15 15.40 -13.27 2.47
C CYS A 15 16.83 -13.59 2.01
N MET A 16 16.96 -14.47 1.01
CA MET A 16 18.26 -14.95 0.52
C MET A 16 19.15 -13.85 -0.09
N GLY A 17 18.56 -12.72 -0.48
CA GLY A 17 19.26 -11.52 -0.95
C GLY A 17 19.79 -10.59 0.15
N LEU A 18 19.36 -10.77 1.40
CA LEU A 18 19.73 -9.90 2.52
C LEU A 18 20.67 -10.62 3.50
N ARG A 19 21.92 -10.89 3.11
CA ARG A 19 22.85 -11.68 3.96
C ARG A 19 23.66 -10.85 4.95
N GLU A 20 23.84 -9.58 4.63
CA GLU A 20 24.70 -8.63 5.31
C GLU A 20 23.96 -7.29 5.37
N PRO A 21 24.23 -6.42 6.36
CA PRO A 21 23.56 -5.13 6.50
C PRO A 21 23.60 -4.27 5.23
N GLU A 22 24.69 -4.32 4.46
CA GLU A 22 24.89 -3.56 3.23
C GLU A 22 23.89 -3.95 2.13
N HIS A 23 23.39 -5.19 2.14
CA HIS A 23 22.36 -5.64 1.21
C HIS A 23 21.00 -4.95 1.44
N VAL A 24 20.82 -4.25 2.56
CA VAL A 24 19.62 -3.46 2.83
C VAL A 24 19.55 -2.20 1.97
N ILE A 25 20.70 -1.65 1.55
CA ILE A 25 20.78 -0.35 0.85
C ILE A 25 19.91 -0.31 -0.42
N PRO A 26 19.99 -1.27 -1.36
CA PRO A 26 19.13 -1.26 -2.54
C PRO A 26 17.63 -1.30 -2.21
N THR A 27 17.26 -2.04 -1.16
CA THR A 27 15.86 -2.11 -0.67
C THR A 27 15.42 -0.79 -0.05
N ALA A 28 16.30 -0.13 0.70
CA ALA A 28 16.03 1.17 1.28
C ALA A 28 15.90 2.28 0.22
N LEU A 29 16.68 2.24 -0.86
CA LEU A 29 16.56 3.18 -1.99
C LEU A 29 15.18 3.06 -2.68
N MET A 30 14.68 1.85 -2.87
CA MET A 30 13.34 1.62 -3.46
C MET A 30 12.19 2.18 -2.62
N LEU A 31 12.37 2.37 -1.31
CA LEU A 31 11.33 2.99 -0.49
C LEU A 31 10.95 4.37 -1.07
N SER A 32 11.95 5.21 -1.36
CA SER A 32 11.72 6.58 -1.85
C SER A 32 11.02 6.60 -3.20
N GLU A 33 11.39 5.68 -4.10
CA GLU A 33 10.76 5.52 -5.42
C GLU A 33 9.27 5.13 -5.33
N HIS A 34 8.86 4.50 -4.22
CA HIS A 34 7.48 4.10 -3.96
C HIS A 34 6.73 5.02 -2.98
N GLY A 35 7.30 6.19 -2.70
CA GLY A 35 6.68 7.24 -1.89
C GLY A 35 6.88 7.06 -0.39
N PHE A 36 7.85 6.26 0.01
CA PHE A 36 8.22 6.02 1.40
C PHE A 36 9.57 6.67 1.67
N LEU A 37 9.59 7.82 2.34
CA LEU A 37 10.82 8.56 2.63
C LEU A 37 11.50 7.99 3.87
N PRO A 38 12.72 7.43 3.77
CA PRO A 38 13.51 7.13 4.96
C PRO A 38 13.76 8.40 5.78
N SER A 39 13.62 8.28 7.09
CA SER A 39 13.86 9.39 8.01
C SER A 39 14.90 9.02 9.07
N SER A 40 15.59 10.04 9.57
CA SER A 40 16.51 9.94 10.71
C SER A 40 15.87 10.56 11.96
N GLY A 41 16.39 10.23 13.14
CA GLY A 41 15.81 10.66 14.42
C GLY A 41 14.78 9.69 15.01
N ASP A 42 14.29 10.04 16.19
CA ASP A 42 13.24 9.31 16.90
C ASP A 42 11.96 10.14 16.85
N TRP A 43 10.81 9.48 16.84
CA TRP A 43 9.53 10.19 16.84
C TRP A 43 9.39 11.07 18.10
N PRO A 44 8.86 12.30 18.00
CA PRO A 44 8.32 12.97 16.79
C PRO A 44 9.36 13.75 15.96
N ASN A 45 10.63 13.74 16.36
CA ASN A 45 11.70 14.55 15.76
C ASN A 45 12.36 13.81 14.59
N GLN A 46 11.57 13.47 13.58
CA GLN A 46 12.05 12.83 12.36
C GLN A 46 12.49 13.89 11.34
N GLY A 47 13.58 13.62 10.61
CA GLY A 47 14.09 14.49 9.56
C GLY A 47 14.45 13.70 8.29
N PRO A 48 14.45 14.35 7.12
CA PRO A 48 14.80 13.71 5.85
C PRO A 48 16.23 13.16 5.90
N VAL A 49 16.48 12.12 5.12
CA VAL A 49 17.80 11.48 5.00
C VAL A 49 18.43 11.88 3.67
N GLU A 50 19.58 12.54 3.73
CA GLU A 50 20.35 12.91 2.53
C GLU A 50 21.21 11.74 2.01
N ASP A 51 21.68 10.86 2.90
CA ASP A 51 22.50 9.70 2.55
C ASP A 51 21.94 8.40 3.17
N ILE A 52 21.30 7.57 2.33
CA ILE A 52 20.77 6.27 2.72
C ILE A 52 21.87 5.28 3.12
N HIS A 53 23.06 5.36 2.53
CA HIS A 53 24.19 4.51 2.94
C HIS A 53 24.61 4.84 4.37
N GLU A 54 24.71 6.12 4.69
CA GLU A 54 25.04 6.56 6.04
C GLU A 54 23.94 6.16 7.03
N LEU A 55 22.65 6.31 6.67
CA LEU A 55 21.53 5.88 7.50
C LEU A 55 21.61 4.39 7.82
N VAL A 56 21.76 3.53 6.81
CA VAL A 56 21.86 2.08 7.01
C VAL A 56 23.02 1.73 7.93
N ARG A 57 24.21 2.30 7.72
CA ARG A 57 25.38 2.06 8.58
C ARG A 57 25.13 2.51 10.02
N LYS A 58 24.60 3.72 10.23
CA LYS A 58 24.32 4.28 11.57
C LYS A 58 23.24 3.50 12.31
N ARG A 59 22.26 2.96 11.59
CA ARG A 59 21.14 2.19 12.15
C ARG A 59 21.40 0.68 12.19
N THR A 60 22.58 0.23 11.74
CA THR A 60 23.00 -1.16 11.88
C THR A 60 23.40 -1.41 13.33
N VAL A 61 22.62 -2.25 14.00
CA VAL A 61 22.96 -2.80 15.31
C VAL A 61 23.52 -4.19 15.11
N ASN A 62 24.79 -4.39 15.47
CA ASN A 62 25.44 -5.69 15.49
C ASN A 62 25.40 -6.29 16.88
N PHE A 63 24.91 -7.52 17.00
CA PHE A 63 24.87 -8.28 18.25
C PHE A 63 26.01 -9.30 18.23
N GLU A 64 27.22 -8.85 18.57
CA GLU A 64 28.46 -9.65 18.51
C GLU A 64 28.33 -11.02 19.19
N SER A 65 27.65 -11.07 20.33
CA SER A 65 27.43 -12.31 21.11
C SER A 65 26.60 -13.37 20.39
N THR A 66 25.84 -12.98 19.37
CA THR A 66 24.95 -13.89 18.62
C THR A 66 25.28 -13.94 17.12
N GLY A 67 26.18 -13.09 16.63
CA GLY A 67 26.44 -12.93 15.21
C GLY A 67 25.19 -12.53 14.41
N THR A 68 24.30 -11.74 15.02
CA THR A 68 23.10 -11.19 14.38
C THR A 68 23.23 -9.69 14.14
N TRP A 69 22.44 -9.18 13.20
CA TRP A 69 22.38 -7.77 12.85
C TRP A 69 20.93 -7.33 12.66
N CYS A 70 20.66 -6.06 12.90
CA CYS A 70 19.38 -5.41 12.63
C CYS A 70 19.62 -4.02 12.05
N VAL A 71 18.87 -3.67 11.01
CA VAL A 71 18.82 -2.33 10.41
C VAL A 71 17.39 -1.87 10.46
N GLY A 72 17.09 -0.82 11.23
CA GLY A 72 15.73 -0.29 11.35
C GLY A 72 15.71 1.22 11.36
N PHE A 73 14.76 1.82 10.64
CA PHE A 73 14.54 3.26 10.65
C PHE A 73 13.08 3.62 10.37
N PRO A 74 12.62 4.79 10.84
CA PRO A 74 11.30 5.27 10.52
C PRO A 74 11.20 5.70 9.05
N VAL A 75 9.99 5.63 8.52
CA VAL A 75 9.66 5.96 7.15
C VAL A 75 8.44 6.87 7.15
N GLU A 76 8.53 7.98 6.43
CA GLU A 76 7.43 8.92 6.26
C GLU A 76 6.77 8.68 4.88
N PRO A 77 5.48 8.34 4.83
CA PRO A 77 4.80 8.24 3.55
C PRO A 77 4.58 9.63 2.95
N GLN A 78 5.07 9.89 1.73
CA GLN A 78 5.02 11.22 1.09
C GLN A 78 3.61 11.82 0.94
N TRP A 79 2.58 10.97 1.00
CA TRP A 79 1.19 11.38 0.83
C TRP A 79 0.47 11.66 2.16
N THR A 80 1.08 11.30 3.30
CA THR A 80 0.55 11.55 4.63
C THR A 80 1.68 11.94 5.58
N GLY A 81 1.67 13.18 6.06
CA GLY A 81 2.64 13.68 7.03
C GLY A 81 2.37 13.27 8.48
N HIS A 82 1.41 12.36 8.72
CA HIS A 82 1.01 11.94 10.08
C HIS A 82 1.16 10.44 10.33
N LEU A 83 1.38 9.63 9.29
CA LEU A 83 1.43 8.18 9.46
C LEU A 83 2.79 7.70 9.97
N LEU A 84 2.77 6.92 11.05
CA LEU A 84 3.95 6.28 11.61
C LEU A 84 4.22 4.96 10.92
N ALA A 85 5.16 4.97 9.97
CA ALA A 85 5.68 3.76 9.36
C ALA A 85 7.13 3.47 9.76
N THR A 86 7.48 2.19 9.76
CA THR A 86 8.84 1.71 10.01
C THR A 86 9.26 0.71 8.96
N PHE A 87 10.54 0.72 8.64
CA PHE A 87 11.19 -0.29 7.83
C PHE A 87 12.29 -0.95 8.68
N GLU A 88 12.34 -2.28 8.65
CA GLU A 88 13.32 -3.04 9.42
C GLU A 88 13.76 -4.30 8.68
N CYS A 89 15.06 -4.55 8.68
CA CYS A 89 15.67 -5.80 8.25
C CYS A 89 16.47 -6.41 9.40
N GLU A 90 16.36 -7.71 9.60
CA GLU A 90 17.18 -8.44 10.58
C GLU A 90 17.76 -9.70 9.95
N GLY A 91 18.92 -10.13 10.44
CA GLY A 91 19.63 -11.30 9.93
C GLY A 91 20.75 -11.77 10.84
N GLY A 92 21.41 -12.87 10.49
CA GLY A 92 22.57 -13.35 11.22
C GLY A 92 22.98 -14.77 10.87
N LYS A 93 24.08 -15.25 11.44
CA LYS A 93 24.66 -16.58 11.13
C LYS A 93 23.68 -17.74 11.35
N GLU A 94 22.81 -17.63 12.36
CA GLU A 94 21.88 -18.70 12.75
C GLU A 94 20.40 -18.28 12.63
N ARG A 95 20.13 -17.08 12.11
CA ARG A 95 18.77 -16.55 11.98
C ARG A 95 18.42 -16.33 10.51
N PRO A 96 17.32 -16.91 10.02
CA PRO A 96 16.77 -16.55 8.72
C PRO A 96 16.58 -15.03 8.65
N THR A 97 17.01 -14.45 7.55
CA THR A 97 16.94 -13.01 7.35
C THR A 97 15.50 -12.61 7.06
N SER A 98 15.06 -11.48 7.59
CA SER A 98 13.71 -10.98 7.32
C SER A 98 13.74 -9.48 7.06
N CYS A 99 12.78 -9.03 6.26
CA CYS A 99 12.52 -7.64 5.96
C CYS A 99 11.04 -7.38 6.27
N ARG A 100 10.76 -6.32 7.03
CA ARG A 100 9.41 -5.92 7.38
C ARG A 100 9.24 -4.43 7.16
N MET A 101 8.04 -4.07 6.72
CA MET A 101 7.59 -2.70 6.66
C MET A 101 6.19 -2.65 7.23
N GLY A 102 5.92 -1.74 8.14
CA GLY A 102 4.59 -1.62 8.72
C GLY A 102 4.25 -0.20 9.11
N ALA A 103 2.97 0.04 9.36
CA ALA A 103 2.51 1.32 9.89
C ALA A 103 1.44 1.13 10.96
N LEU A 104 1.38 2.11 11.85
CA LEU A 104 0.27 2.35 12.77
C LEU A 104 -0.62 3.40 12.13
N ILE A 105 -1.80 2.98 11.68
CA ILE A 105 -2.83 3.86 11.12
C ILE A 105 -3.86 4.11 12.22
N ASP A 106 -4.05 5.38 12.59
CA ASP A 106 -5.12 5.76 13.52
C ASP A 106 -6.48 5.38 12.91
N ARG A 107 -7.45 5.07 13.76
CA ARG A 107 -8.82 4.80 13.33
C ARG A 107 -9.43 6.00 12.60
N GLU A 108 -9.07 7.21 13.02
CA GLU A 108 -9.49 8.45 12.34
C GLU A 108 -8.95 8.53 10.90
N ASP A 109 -7.79 7.93 10.65
CA ASP A 109 -7.12 7.84 9.35
C ASP A 109 -7.52 6.57 8.58
N CYS A 110 -8.72 6.04 8.81
CA CYS A 110 -9.27 4.87 8.11
C CYS A 110 -9.13 4.93 6.58
N VAL A 111 -9.16 6.15 6.04
CA VAL A 111 -9.00 6.44 4.62
C VAL A 111 -7.60 6.10 4.10
N GLU A 112 -6.58 6.05 4.95
CA GLU A 112 -5.20 5.74 4.56
C GLU A 112 -4.91 4.23 4.46
N VAL A 113 -5.83 3.37 4.90
CA VAL A 113 -5.64 1.91 4.88
C VAL A 113 -5.37 1.36 3.48
N GLU A 114 -6.29 1.55 2.55
CA GLU A 114 -6.15 1.01 1.18
C GLU A 114 -4.93 1.56 0.43
N PRO A 115 -4.66 2.87 0.37
CA PRO A 115 -3.50 3.39 -0.36
C PRO A 115 -2.19 2.94 0.27
N PHE A 116 -2.14 2.83 1.60
CA PHE A 116 -0.97 2.27 2.25
C PHE A 116 -0.80 0.79 1.88
N ALA A 117 -1.86 -0.02 1.93
CA ALA A 117 -1.85 -1.43 1.56
C ALA A 117 -1.44 -1.64 0.09
N GLU A 118 -2.00 -0.87 -0.86
CA GLU A 118 -1.62 -0.91 -2.27
C GLU A 118 -0.15 -0.56 -2.50
N ARG A 119 0.38 0.41 -1.75
CA ARG A 119 1.79 0.79 -1.86
C ARG A 119 2.70 -0.25 -1.23
N LEU A 120 2.28 -0.93 -0.17
CA LEU A 120 2.97 -2.12 0.33
C LEU A 120 2.99 -3.25 -0.71
N VAL A 121 1.91 -3.44 -1.49
CA VAL A 121 1.89 -4.41 -2.60
C VAL A 121 2.94 -4.05 -3.64
N ARG A 122 2.96 -2.79 -4.08
CA ARG A 122 3.96 -2.32 -5.05
C ARG A 122 5.36 -2.50 -4.49
N PHE A 123 5.65 -1.96 -3.31
CA PHE A 123 6.96 -2.10 -2.68
C PHE A 123 7.38 -3.56 -2.50
N GLY A 124 6.46 -4.46 -2.10
CA GLY A 124 6.72 -5.89 -2.00
C GLY A 124 7.09 -6.53 -3.34
N LEU A 125 6.36 -6.22 -4.42
CA LEU A 125 6.66 -6.72 -5.77
C LEU A 125 8.01 -6.21 -6.31
N TYR A 126 8.32 -4.93 -6.11
CA TYR A 126 9.58 -4.34 -6.56
C TYR A 126 10.78 -4.81 -5.74
N SER A 127 10.60 -5.00 -4.43
CA SER A 127 11.66 -5.50 -3.55
C SER A 127 11.90 -7.00 -3.66
N TYR A 128 10.90 -7.76 -4.10
CA TYR A 128 10.97 -9.21 -4.25
C TYR A 128 12.24 -9.72 -4.95
N PRO A 129 12.61 -9.26 -6.18
CA PRO A 129 13.82 -9.76 -6.86
C PRO A 129 15.12 -9.43 -6.12
N LEU A 130 15.15 -8.37 -5.30
CA LEU A 130 16.33 -8.02 -4.52
C LEU A 130 16.46 -8.88 -3.27
N VAL A 131 15.36 -9.05 -2.52
CA VAL A 131 15.39 -9.71 -1.22
C VAL A 131 15.22 -11.23 -1.31
N ARG A 132 14.59 -11.74 -2.37
CA ARG A 132 14.37 -13.18 -2.68
C ARG A 132 13.89 -13.97 -1.46
N PRO A 133 12.69 -13.68 -0.94
CA PRO A 133 12.17 -14.32 0.26
C PRO A 133 11.69 -15.74 -0.02
N ALA A 134 11.80 -16.65 0.95
CA ALA A 134 11.13 -17.94 0.86
C ALA A 134 9.60 -17.78 0.94
N ILE A 135 9.13 -16.86 1.80
CA ILE A 135 7.72 -16.49 1.90
C ILE A 135 7.60 -15.01 2.29
N GLY A 136 6.57 -14.34 1.78
CA GLY A 136 6.18 -13.02 2.22
C GLY A 136 4.66 -12.86 2.30
N TYR A 137 4.19 -11.86 3.03
CA TYR A 137 2.77 -11.53 3.13
C TYR A 137 2.53 -10.08 3.49
N ILE A 138 1.36 -9.56 3.10
CA ILE A 138 0.81 -8.30 3.60
C ILE A 138 -0.45 -8.64 4.39
N ASP A 139 -0.49 -8.23 5.65
CA ASP A 139 -1.61 -8.52 6.52
C ASP A 139 -1.72 -7.55 7.71
N LYS A 140 -2.77 -7.68 8.53
CA LYS A 140 -2.87 -6.97 9.81
C LYS A 140 -1.76 -7.46 10.76
N SER A 141 -1.12 -6.58 11.54
CA SER A 141 0.06 -6.96 12.34
C SER A 141 -0.18 -8.02 13.41
N TRP A 142 -1.44 -8.22 13.84
CA TRP A 142 -1.84 -9.25 14.81
C TRP A 142 -2.43 -10.51 14.17
N ALA A 143 -2.43 -10.57 12.84
CA ALA A 143 -2.81 -11.79 12.13
C ALA A 143 -1.86 -12.92 12.51
N LYS A 144 -2.32 -14.17 12.35
CA LYS A 144 -1.51 -15.33 12.68
C LYS A 144 -0.29 -15.38 11.75
N GLU A 145 0.90 -15.26 12.33
CA GLU A 145 2.16 -15.35 11.59
C GLU A 145 2.76 -16.76 11.66
N PRO A 146 3.52 -17.18 10.63
CA PRO A 146 4.40 -18.33 10.76
C PRO A 146 5.52 -18.00 11.76
N PHE A 147 5.80 -18.94 12.67
CA PHE A 147 7.02 -18.85 13.47
C PHE A 147 8.26 -19.08 12.58
N PRO A 148 9.46 -18.65 12.97
CA PRO A 148 10.68 -18.93 12.21
C PRO A 148 10.86 -20.42 11.87
N ALA A 149 10.51 -21.31 12.81
CA ALA A 149 10.55 -22.75 12.60
C ALA A 149 9.52 -23.25 11.55
N ASP A 150 8.38 -22.58 11.41
CA ASP A 150 7.41 -22.89 10.36
C ASP A 150 7.98 -22.48 8.99
N VAL A 151 8.61 -21.31 8.88
CA VAL A 151 9.27 -20.85 7.64
C VAL A 151 10.39 -21.79 7.22
N GLN A 152 11.27 -22.19 8.15
CA GLN A 152 12.35 -23.15 7.89
C GLN A 152 11.80 -24.51 7.42
N ARG A 153 10.69 -24.98 8.01
CA ARG A 153 9.99 -26.20 7.58
C ARG A 153 9.10 -25.98 6.36
N ARG A 154 9.10 -24.76 5.80
CA ARG A 154 8.28 -24.32 4.66
C ARG A 154 6.80 -24.63 4.89
N LYS A 155 6.32 -24.48 6.12
CA LYS A 155 4.95 -24.81 6.50
C LYS A 155 4.08 -23.60 6.19
N LEU A 156 3.06 -23.81 5.36
CA LEU A 156 2.01 -22.83 5.14
C LEU A 156 1.06 -22.87 6.34
N VAL A 157 1.15 -21.86 7.22
CA VAL A 157 0.36 -21.77 8.47
C VAL A 157 -0.82 -20.83 8.30
N SER A 158 -0.62 -19.75 7.55
CA SER A 158 -1.60 -18.70 7.29
C SER A 158 -1.46 -18.18 5.87
N LEU A 159 -2.54 -17.59 5.37
CA LEU A 159 -2.55 -16.73 4.20
C LEU A 159 -2.97 -15.33 4.62
N GLY A 160 -2.14 -14.35 4.25
CA GLY A 160 -2.46 -12.93 4.40
C GLY A 160 -3.36 -12.43 3.27
N TRP A 161 -3.62 -11.12 3.25
CA TRP A 161 -4.33 -10.48 2.14
C TRP A 161 -3.54 -10.61 0.82
N VAL A 162 -2.23 -10.43 0.89
CA VAL A 162 -1.29 -10.69 -0.20
C VAL A 162 -0.23 -11.66 0.29
N ASN A 163 0.23 -12.54 -0.59
CA ASN A 163 1.23 -13.56 -0.31
C ASN A 163 2.25 -13.62 -1.45
N PHE A 164 3.52 -13.76 -1.07
CA PHE A 164 4.65 -13.98 -1.97
C PHE A 164 5.22 -15.36 -1.65
N PHE A 165 5.07 -16.32 -2.54
CA PHE A 165 5.64 -17.66 -2.37
C PHE A 165 6.94 -17.75 -3.16
N GLY A 166 8.05 -17.80 -2.43
CA GLY A 166 9.37 -18.02 -3.03
C GLY A 166 9.54 -19.42 -3.62
N PRO A 167 10.61 -19.63 -4.40
CA PRO A 167 10.94 -20.94 -4.95
C PRO A 167 10.92 -22.09 -3.92
N PRO A 168 11.38 -21.93 -2.66
CA PRO A 168 11.31 -23.01 -1.67
C PRO A 168 9.88 -23.48 -1.35
N TYR A 169 8.89 -22.58 -1.37
CA TYR A 169 7.48 -22.91 -1.16
C TYR A 169 6.85 -23.50 -2.42
N VAL A 170 7.21 -22.97 -3.60
CA VAL A 170 6.78 -23.52 -4.89
C VAL A 170 7.28 -24.95 -5.09
N GLU A 171 8.54 -25.23 -4.75
CA GLU A 171 9.11 -26.58 -4.78
C GLU A 171 8.34 -27.56 -3.89
N LYS A 172 7.96 -27.12 -2.68
CA LYS A 172 7.28 -27.97 -1.71
C LYS A 172 5.82 -28.25 -2.03
N TYR A 173 5.09 -27.22 -2.44
CA TYR A 173 3.64 -27.30 -2.60
C TYR A 173 3.19 -27.48 -4.05
N GLY A 174 4.07 -27.18 -5.01
CA GLY A 174 3.74 -27.13 -6.43
C GLY A 174 3.16 -25.79 -6.84
N ARG A 175 3.55 -25.33 -8.02
CA ARG A 175 3.06 -24.08 -8.62
C ARG A 175 1.55 -24.10 -8.84
N ASP A 176 1.03 -25.21 -9.37
CA ASP A 176 -0.41 -25.36 -9.67
C ASP A 176 -1.26 -25.23 -8.42
N PHE A 177 -0.80 -25.83 -7.31
CA PHE A 177 -1.50 -25.69 -6.03
C PHE A 177 -1.53 -24.24 -5.56
N LEU A 178 -0.38 -23.55 -5.52
CA LEU A 178 -0.29 -22.17 -5.03
C LEU A 178 -1.02 -21.18 -5.93
N SER A 179 -0.95 -21.38 -7.24
CA SER A 179 -1.62 -20.52 -8.23
C SER A 179 -3.12 -20.79 -8.31
N GLY A 180 -3.57 -21.98 -7.91
CA GLY A 180 -4.97 -22.35 -7.82
C GLY A 180 -5.68 -21.93 -6.53
N ILE A 181 -4.97 -21.31 -5.57
CA ILE A 181 -5.60 -20.78 -4.36
C ILE A 181 -6.64 -19.73 -4.78
N PRO A 182 -7.92 -19.84 -4.35
CA PRO A 182 -8.94 -18.85 -4.69
C PRO A 182 -8.50 -17.44 -4.28
N GLY A 183 -8.68 -16.47 -5.17
CA GLY A 183 -8.23 -15.11 -4.97
C GLY A 183 -8.53 -14.18 -6.14
N TYR A 184 -8.19 -12.92 -5.99
CA TYR A 184 -8.41 -11.86 -6.97
C TYR A 184 -7.36 -11.83 -8.07
N ARG A 185 -6.07 -11.97 -7.69
CA ARG A 185 -4.95 -11.82 -8.62
C ARG A 185 -3.85 -12.81 -8.28
N VAL A 186 -3.32 -13.46 -9.30
CA VAL A 186 -2.23 -14.44 -9.21
C VAL A 186 -1.25 -14.17 -10.34
N GLU A 187 0.04 -14.13 -10.01
CA GLU A 187 1.11 -13.87 -10.98
C GLU A 187 2.32 -14.75 -10.72
N GLU A 188 3.01 -15.14 -11.78
CA GLU A 188 4.34 -15.75 -11.67
C GLU A 188 5.39 -14.67 -11.43
N LEU A 189 6.27 -14.93 -10.47
CA LEU A 189 7.38 -14.04 -10.13
C LEU A 189 8.65 -14.40 -10.92
N PRO A 190 9.61 -13.48 -11.09
CA PRO A 190 10.75 -13.66 -12.02
C PRO A 190 11.66 -14.86 -11.74
N ASP A 191 11.68 -15.37 -10.52
CA ASP A 191 12.48 -16.53 -10.09
C ASP A 191 11.68 -17.84 -10.05
N GLY A 192 10.47 -17.84 -10.59
CA GLY A 192 9.53 -18.96 -10.54
C GLY A 192 8.68 -19.00 -9.27
N GLY A 193 8.76 -17.98 -8.42
CA GLY A 193 7.82 -17.76 -7.32
C GLY A 193 6.38 -17.51 -7.79
N VAL A 194 5.46 -17.39 -6.83
CA VAL A 194 4.04 -17.08 -7.06
C VAL A 194 3.61 -15.91 -6.18
N PHE A 195 3.08 -14.86 -6.80
CA PHE A 195 2.33 -13.81 -6.13
C PHE A 195 0.85 -14.18 -6.09
N HIS A 196 0.22 -13.98 -4.94
CA HIS A 196 -1.21 -14.19 -4.74
C HIS A 196 -1.81 -13.04 -3.94
N GLN A 197 -2.91 -12.49 -4.43
CA GLN A 197 -3.70 -11.48 -3.74
C GLN A 197 -5.14 -11.97 -3.60
N LEU A 198 -5.63 -11.99 -2.37
CA LEU A 198 -6.90 -12.63 -2.02
C LEU A 198 -8.11 -11.85 -2.52
N SER A 199 -8.08 -10.52 -2.42
CA SER A 199 -9.18 -9.61 -2.79
C SER A 199 -8.63 -8.30 -3.37
N PRO A 200 -9.40 -7.55 -4.17
CA PRO A 200 -8.94 -6.29 -4.77
C PRO A 200 -8.56 -5.24 -3.73
N THR A 201 -9.31 -5.17 -2.64
CA THR A 201 -9.10 -4.25 -1.51
C THR A 201 -8.77 -5.03 -0.25
N PHE A 202 -8.05 -4.40 0.68
CA PHE A 202 -7.72 -4.99 1.97
C PHE A 202 -8.97 -5.09 2.87
N LEU A 203 -9.80 -4.06 2.82
CA LEU A 203 -11.09 -3.92 3.49
C LEU A 203 -12.23 -4.20 2.51
N VAL A 204 -13.23 -4.92 2.98
CA VAL A 204 -14.49 -5.15 2.27
C VAL A 204 -15.67 -4.73 3.16
N GLU A 205 -16.76 -4.30 2.54
CA GLU A 205 -17.97 -3.92 3.28
C GLU A 205 -18.76 -5.14 3.74
N ASP A 206 -18.85 -6.15 2.86
CA ASP A 206 -19.73 -7.29 3.08
C ASP A 206 -19.04 -8.42 3.85
N ALA A 207 -19.49 -8.62 5.09
CA ALA A 207 -19.03 -9.69 5.96
C ALA A 207 -19.34 -11.10 5.42
N ALA A 208 -20.41 -11.28 4.66
CA ALA A 208 -20.75 -12.54 4.02
C ALA A 208 -19.77 -12.86 2.89
N VAL A 209 -19.44 -11.87 2.06
CA VAL A 209 -18.41 -12.00 1.01
C VAL A 209 -17.06 -12.38 1.62
N ALA A 210 -16.61 -11.64 2.66
CA ALA A 210 -15.36 -11.96 3.35
C ALA A 210 -15.37 -13.39 3.92
N ARG A 211 -16.47 -13.79 4.56
CA ARG A 211 -16.61 -15.12 5.15
C ARG A 211 -16.58 -16.23 4.10
N SER A 212 -17.29 -16.03 2.99
CA SER A 212 -17.34 -16.99 1.88
C SER A 212 -15.95 -17.23 1.31
N LEU A 213 -15.24 -16.16 0.97
CA LEU A 213 -13.89 -16.23 0.40
C LEU A 213 -12.89 -16.90 1.38
N ARG A 214 -12.90 -16.50 2.66
CA ARG A 214 -12.06 -17.13 3.70
C ARG A 214 -12.33 -18.63 3.82
N GLN A 215 -13.58 -19.06 3.68
CA GLN A 215 -13.96 -20.47 3.78
C GLN A 215 -13.53 -21.23 2.52
N GLU A 216 -13.76 -20.67 1.35
CA GLU A 216 -13.35 -21.25 0.07
C GLU A 216 -11.84 -21.52 0.02
N VAL A 217 -11.03 -20.56 0.45
CA VAL A 217 -9.57 -20.71 0.55
C VAL A 217 -9.18 -21.82 1.54
N LYS A 218 -9.83 -21.89 2.71
CA LYS A 218 -9.55 -22.95 3.70
C LYS A 218 -9.92 -24.33 3.16
N ASP A 219 -11.06 -24.43 2.47
CA ASP A 219 -11.54 -25.69 1.90
C ASP A 219 -10.64 -26.15 0.75
N TYR A 220 -10.19 -25.22 -0.10
CA TYR A 220 -9.21 -25.50 -1.15
C TYR A 220 -7.92 -26.08 -0.57
N CYS A 221 -7.31 -25.41 0.42
CA CYS A 221 -6.09 -25.88 1.06
C CYS A 221 -6.31 -27.22 1.78
N ALA A 222 -7.46 -27.40 2.45
CA ALA A 222 -7.78 -28.63 3.17
C ALA A 222 -7.93 -29.84 2.23
N LYS A 223 -8.48 -29.66 1.03
CA LYS A 223 -8.55 -30.72 0.00
C LYS A 223 -7.17 -31.24 -0.42
N ALA A 224 -6.15 -30.39 -0.37
CA ALA A 224 -4.75 -30.76 -0.59
C ALA A 224 -4.02 -31.23 0.69
N GLY A 225 -4.73 -31.42 1.80
CA GLY A 225 -4.13 -31.81 3.08
C GLY A 225 -3.39 -30.69 3.81
N VAL A 226 -3.56 -29.43 3.39
CA VAL A 226 -2.88 -28.26 3.97
C VAL A 226 -3.83 -27.48 4.87
N LYS A 227 -3.61 -27.51 6.18
CA LYS A 227 -4.43 -26.77 7.16
C LYS A 227 -3.84 -25.38 7.43
N ILE A 228 -4.59 -24.34 7.07
CA ILE A 228 -4.21 -22.93 7.25
C ILE A 228 -5.22 -22.13 8.07
N SER A 229 -4.80 -20.95 8.54
CA SER A 229 -5.71 -19.86 8.89
C SER A 229 -5.79 -18.83 7.75
N CYS A 230 -6.94 -18.17 7.61
CA CYS A 230 -7.13 -17.05 6.70
C CYS A 230 -8.11 -16.07 7.35
N GLN A 231 -7.67 -14.82 7.54
CA GLN A 231 -8.43 -13.74 8.18
C GLN A 231 -8.75 -12.59 7.22
N ALA A 232 -7.96 -12.39 6.16
CA ALA A 232 -8.26 -11.45 5.09
C ALA A 232 -9.34 -11.98 4.13
N PRO A 233 -9.96 -11.12 3.29
CA PRO A 233 -10.04 -9.67 3.48
C PRO A 233 -10.68 -9.31 4.81
N TYR A 234 -10.43 -8.12 5.33
CA TYR A 234 -11.03 -7.64 6.58
C TYR A 234 -12.32 -6.89 6.32
N VAL A 235 -13.27 -6.96 7.25
CA VAL A 235 -14.54 -6.25 7.10
C VAL A 235 -14.42 -4.88 7.72
N HIS A 236 -14.84 -3.82 7.02
CA HIS A 236 -14.75 -2.44 7.49
C HIS A 236 -15.32 -2.28 8.92
N SER A 237 -16.54 -2.75 9.15
CA SER A 237 -17.20 -2.68 10.47
C SER A 237 -16.51 -3.51 11.57
N GLN A 238 -15.68 -4.49 11.22
CA GLN A 238 -14.90 -5.28 12.18
C GLN A 238 -13.60 -4.57 12.57
N VAL A 239 -13.07 -3.75 11.67
CA VAL A 239 -11.83 -3.00 11.88
C VAL A 239 -12.11 -1.68 12.58
N PHE A 240 -13.16 -0.95 12.17
CA PHE A 240 -13.52 0.37 12.67
C PHE A 240 -14.77 0.38 13.55
N GLY A 241 -15.25 -0.78 14.02
CA GLY A 241 -16.47 -0.91 14.83
C GLY A 241 -17.78 -0.67 14.06
N LYS A 242 -18.92 -0.87 14.74
CA LYS A 242 -20.28 -0.54 14.23
C LYS A 242 -20.59 0.96 14.29
N GLY A 243 -19.57 1.82 14.42
CA GLY A 243 -19.80 3.25 14.32
C GLY A 243 -20.47 3.50 12.99
N GLU A 244 -21.61 4.20 13.00
CA GLU A 244 -22.20 4.75 11.81
C GLU A 244 -21.15 5.66 11.19
N TYR A 245 -20.34 5.12 10.28
CA TYR A 245 -19.93 5.91 9.14
C TYR A 245 -21.25 6.39 8.57
N PRO A 246 -21.50 7.71 8.49
CA PRO A 246 -22.76 8.19 7.97
C PRO A 246 -22.95 7.48 6.63
N ALA A 247 -23.97 6.63 6.55
CA ALA A 247 -24.34 5.99 5.30
C ALA A 247 -24.31 7.11 4.28
N SER A 248 -23.39 7.04 3.32
CA SER A 248 -23.15 8.14 2.42
C SER A 248 -24.48 8.44 1.74
N GLN A 249 -25.10 9.54 2.14
CA GLN A 249 -26.19 10.13 1.39
C GLN A 249 -25.52 10.80 0.19
N GLY A 250 -25.07 9.97 -0.74
CA GLY A 250 -24.56 10.46 -2.00
C GLY A 250 -24.24 9.41 -3.05
N ALA A 251 -23.87 9.88 -4.23
CA ALA A 251 -23.72 9.07 -5.43
C ALA A 251 -22.72 7.90 -5.28
N TYR A 252 -21.84 7.96 -4.27
CA TYR A 252 -20.83 6.96 -3.96
C TYR A 252 -21.21 6.18 -2.70
N ARG A 253 -21.23 4.85 -2.77
CA ARG A 253 -21.66 3.98 -1.67
C ARG A 253 -20.62 3.86 -0.56
N THR A 254 -19.34 4.05 -0.91
CA THR A 254 -18.22 4.01 0.05
C THR A 254 -17.16 5.06 -0.28
N PHE A 255 -16.31 5.37 0.70
CA PHE A 255 -15.15 6.24 0.48
C PHE A 255 -14.12 5.59 -0.46
N ALA A 256 -13.97 4.25 -0.40
CA ALA A 256 -13.07 3.52 -1.30
C ALA A 256 -13.52 3.60 -2.76
N GLU A 257 -14.82 3.42 -3.03
CA GLU A 257 -15.41 3.57 -4.37
C GLU A 257 -15.19 5.00 -4.91
N PHE A 258 -15.45 5.99 -4.07
CA PHE A 258 -15.21 7.39 -4.42
C PHE A 258 -13.75 7.65 -4.82
N ARG A 259 -12.81 7.09 -4.08
CA ARG A 259 -11.38 7.26 -4.36
C ARG A 259 -10.91 6.55 -5.62
N LEU A 260 -11.37 5.32 -5.85
CA LEU A 260 -11.08 4.61 -7.10
C LEU A 260 -11.63 5.38 -8.30
N THR A 261 -12.81 5.99 -8.14
CA THR A 261 -13.38 6.87 -9.16
C THR A 261 -12.47 8.07 -9.44
N LEU A 262 -12.02 8.78 -8.40
CA LEU A 262 -11.08 9.90 -8.56
C LEU A 262 -9.76 9.48 -9.21
N LEU A 263 -9.20 8.34 -8.81
CA LEU A 263 -7.96 7.83 -9.40
C LEU A 263 -8.13 7.52 -10.89
N GLU A 264 -9.24 6.93 -11.29
CA GLU A 264 -9.52 6.64 -12.69
C GLU A 264 -9.72 7.92 -13.51
N LEU A 265 -10.45 8.90 -12.95
CA LEU A 265 -10.60 10.24 -13.55
C LEU A 265 -9.24 10.91 -13.79
N PHE A 266 -8.31 10.82 -12.85
CA PHE A 266 -6.99 11.44 -12.99
C PHE A 266 -5.99 10.60 -13.80
N ARG A 267 -6.26 9.32 -14.06
CA ARG A 267 -5.35 8.45 -14.81
C ARG A 267 -5.24 8.86 -16.28
N THR A 268 -6.33 9.34 -16.85
CA THR A 268 -6.39 9.69 -18.27
C THR A 268 -6.36 11.20 -18.46
N ALA A 269 -5.87 11.65 -19.61
CA ALA A 269 -5.99 13.04 -20.05
C ALA A 269 -6.28 13.00 -21.55
N LEU A 270 -7.23 13.82 -21.99
CA LEU A 270 -7.41 14.06 -23.42
C LEU A 270 -6.28 14.99 -23.86
N VAL A 271 -5.68 14.71 -25.02
CA VAL A 271 -4.65 15.57 -25.59
C VAL A 271 -5.21 16.16 -26.87
N LEU A 272 -5.34 17.47 -26.91
CA LEU A 272 -5.83 18.21 -28.07
C LEU A 272 -4.72 18.37 -29.12
N ASP A 273 -5.09 18.77 -30.33
CA ASP A 273 -4.15 18.95 -31.46
C ASP A 273 -3.06 20.00 -31.17
N ASP A 274 -3.35 20.98 -30.31
CA ASP A 274 -2.39 21.99 -29.87
C ASP A 274 -1.49 21.53 -28.71
N GLY A 275 -1.62 20.26 -28.29
CA GLY A 275 -0.89 19.65 -27.19
C GLY A 275 -1.47 19.93 -25.80
N THR A 276 -2.58 20.68 -25.69
CA THR A 276 -3.25 20.93 -24.41
C THR A 276 -3.75 19.62 -23.81
N ARG A 277 -3.46 19.42 -22.53
CA ARG A 277 -3.90 18.24 -21.77
C ARG A 277 -5.14 18.59 -20.97
N VAL A 278 -6.26 17.95 -21.27
CA VAL A 278 -7.55 18.18 -20.61
C VAL A 278 -7.85 17.06 -19.62
N LYS A 279 -8.15 17.44 -18.38
CA LYS A 279 -8.65 16.58 -17.31
C LYS A 279 -10.13 16.86 -17.10
N VAL A 280 -10.98 15.91 -17.45
CA VAL A 280 -12.41 16.02 -17.21
C VAL A 280 -12.72 15.39 -15.85
N VAL A 281 -13.26 16.18 -14.93
CA VAL A 281 -13.54 15.76 -13.55
C VAL A 281 -15.03 15.95 -13.28
N CYS A 282 -15.73 14.82 -13.21
CA CYS A 282 -17.18 14.77 -13.09
C CYS A 282 -17.54 14.24 -11.72
N LEU A 283 -17.95 15.11 -10.80
CA LEU A 283 -18.34 14.73 -9.44
C LEU A 283 -19.71 15.29 -9.09
N ASP A 284 -20.51 14.51 -8.38
CA ASP A 284 -21.75 14.98 -7.77
C ASP A 284 -21.44 15.69 -6.44
N TRP A 285 -21.02 16.96 -6.53
CA TRP A 285 -20.46 17.74 -5.42
C TRP A 285 -21.43 17.96 -4.27
N GLU A 286 -22.73 18.08 -4.56
CA GLU A 286 -23.78 18.27 -3.55
C GLU A 286 -23.95 17.02 -2.68
N THR A 287 -23.67 15.85 -3.24
CA THR A 287 -23.83 14.57 -2.55
C THR A 287 -22.56 14.09 -1.85
N LEU A 288 -21.42 14.77 -2.05
CA LEU A 288 -20.20 14.42 -1.34
C LEU A 288 -20.35 14.74 0.15
N THR A 289 -20.04 13.75 0.99
CA THR A 289 -19.82 14.00 2.42
C THR A 289 -18.65 14.97 2.60
N LYS A 290 -18.59 15.67 3.73
CA LYS A 290 -17.49 16.61 4.03
C LYS A 290 -16.09 15.97 3.86
N PRO A 291 -15.81 14.75 4.36
CA PRO A 291 -14.52 14.10 4.12
C PRO A 291 -14.24 13.79 2.65
N GLN A 292 -15.26 13.39 1.88
CA GLN A 292 -15.09 13.11 0.44
C GLN A 292 -14.75 14.39 -0.31
N ARG A 293 -15.42 15.49 0.05
CA ARG A 293 -15.19 16.80 -0.53
C ARG A 293 -13.79 17.32 -0.25
N GLU A 294 -13.34 17.28 1.01
CA GLU A 294 -11.97 17.65 1.39
C GLU A 294 -10.92 16.80 0.64
N TYR A 295 -11.15 15.50 0.54
CA TYR A 295 -10.28 14.61 -0.22
C TYR A 295 -10.28 14.92 -1.72
N ALA A 296 -11.43 15.22 -2.32
CA ALA A 296 -11.55 15.58 -3.73
C ALA A 296 -10.70 16.81 -4.06
N LEU A 297 -10.85 17.87 -3.26
CA LEU A 297 -10.11 19.13 -3.43
C LEU A 297 -8.60 18.90 -3.36
N ASP A 298 -8.15 18.10 -2.38
CA ASP A 298 -6.74 17.76 -2.22
C ASP A 298 -6.21 16.86 -3.35
N ALA A 299 -7.01 15.89 -3.80
CA ALA A 299 -6.67 15.02 -4.93
C ALA A 299 -6.57 15.80 -6.26
N ILE A 300 -7.49 16.73 -6.52
CA ILE A 300 -7.44 17.63 -7.69
C ILE A 300 -6.18 18.48 -7.65
N ARG A 301 -5.86 19.08 -6.49
CA ARG A 301 -4.63 19.87 -6.30
C ARG A 301 -3.38 19.06 -6.64
N ARG A 302 -3.27 17.84 -6.09
CA ARG A 302 -2.14 16.94 -6.38
C ARG A 302 -2.08 16.52 -7.84
N ALA A 303 -3.23 16.21 -8.46
CA ALA A 303 -3.30 15.83 -9.86
C ALA A 303 -2.82 16.97 -10.77
N ALA A 304 -3.22 18.22 -10.48
CA ALA A 304 -2.75 19.39 -11.22
C ALA A 304 -1.23 19.58 -11.11
N GLN A 305 -0.68 19.49 -9.89
CA GLN A 305 0.76 19.59 -9.66
C GLN A 305 1.55 18.47 -10.36
N ALA A 306 1.01 17.24 -10.34
CA ALA A 306 1.63 16.10 -10.99
C ALA A 306 1.67 16.26 -12.52
N GLU A 307 0.58 16.72 -13.15
CA GLU A 307 0.56 17.01 -14.58
C GLU A 307 1.51 18.15 -14.94
N LEU A 308 1.54 19.24 -14.16
CA LEU A 308 2.44 20.38 -14.38
C LEU A 308 3.92 19.97 -14.31
N SER A 309 4.26 19.09 -13.37
CA SER A 309 5.62 18.56 -13.19
C SER A 309 6.00 17.60 -14.31
N LYS A 310 5.08 16.72 -14.72
CA LYS A 310 5.32 15.71 -15.74
C LYS A 310 5.38 16.31 -17.15
N HIS A 311 4.68 17.43 -17.38
CA HIS A 311 4.58 18.08 -18.67
C HIS A 311 4.90 19.58 -18.54
N PRO A 312 6.20 19.94 -18.48
CA PRO A 312 6.63 21.31 -18.17
C PRO A 312 6.33 22.34 -19.28
N ASP A 313 6.09 21.89 -20.51
CA ASP A 313 5.92 22.78 -21.67
C ASP A 313 4.48 22.80 -22.23
N VAL A 314 3.56 22.03 -21.63
CA VAL A 314 2.18 21.94 -22.12
C VAL A 314 1.23 22.79 -21.29
N ARG A 315 0.11 23.20 -21.91
CA ARG A 315 -1.04 23.75 -21.21
C ARG A 315 -1.87 22.63 -20.59
N ILE A 316 -2.40 22.89 -19.42
CA ILE A 316 -3.27 21.95 -18.69
C ILE A 316 -4.60 22.65 -18.44
N LEU A 317 -5.68 21.98 -18.82
CA LEU A 317 -7.04 22.43 -18.60
C LEU A 317 -7.76 21.41 -17.72
N PHE A 318 -8.36 21.87 -16.62
CA PHE A 318 -9.33 21.08 -15.87
C PHE A 318 -10.75 21.50 -16.24
N GLU A 319 -11.55 20.55 -16.67
CA GLU A 319 -12.96 20.75 -16.97
C GLU A 319 -13.81 20.06 -15.90
N PHE A 320 -14.73 20.82 -15.30
CA PHE A 320 -15.61 20.34 -14.25
C PHE A 320 -17.07 20.43 -14.67
N ASN A 321 -17.89 19.47 -14.27
CA ASN A 321 -19.34 19.56 -14.42
C ASN A 321 -19.94 20.69 -13.56
N GLU A 322 -19.34 20.93 -12.40
CA GLU A 322 -19.70 22.00 -11.47
C GLU A 322 -18.44 22.51 -10.77
N ILE A 323 -18.41 23.81 -10.47
CA ILE A 323 -17.33 24.45 -9.70
C ILE A 323 -17.93 25.07 -8.44
N PRO A 324 -17.97 24.35 -7.32
CA PRO A 324 -18.36 24.95 -6.07
C PRO A 324 -17.29 25.92 -5.54
N ALA A 325 -17.66 26.81 -4.61
CA ALA A 325 -16.81 27.90 -4.14
C ALA A 325 -15.46 27.46 -3.54
N ASP A 326 -15.41 26.31 -2.88
CA ASP A 326 -14.17 25.75 -2.33
C ASP A 326 -13.26 25.16 -3.40
N LEU A 327 -13.82 24.49 -4.41
CA LEU A 327 -13.07 24.08 -5.61
C LEU A 327 -12.53 25.29 -6.37
N ASP A 328 -13.37 26.31 -6.56
CA ASP A 328 -12.99 27.56 -7.20
C ASP A 328 -11.78 28.15 -6.49
N ALA A 329 -11.86 28.37 -5.17
CA ALA A 329 -10.75 28.91 -4.40
C ALA A 329 -9.43 28.11 -4.50
N VAL A 330 -9.51 26.78 -4.61
CA VAL A 330 -8.34 25.91 -4.83
C VAL A 330 -7.76 26.10 -6.22
N MET A 331 -8.58 26.01 -7.26
CA MET A 331 -8.15 26.09 -8.65
C MET A 331 -7.65 27.49 -9.01
N ASP A 332 -8.31 28.52 -8.50
CA ASP A 332 -7.99 29.93 -8.69
C ASP A 332 -6.62 30.28 -8.08
N ARG A 333 -6.29 29.67 -6.93
CA ARG A 333 -4.95 29.76 -6.34
C ARG A 333 -3.90 29.08 -7.20
N LEU A 334 -4.18 27.90 -7.73
CA LEU A 334 -3.24 27.16 -8.58
C LEU A 334 -3.00 27.87 -9.91
N ALA A 335 -4.05 28.34 -10.59
CA ALA A 335 -3.96 29.05 -11.86
C ALA A 335 -3.22 30.39 -11.74
N ARG A 336 -3.35 31.10 -10.60
CA ARG A 336 -2.53 32.29 -10.32
C ARG A 336 -1.05 31.99 -10.17
N ALA A 337 -0.70 30.83 -9.59
CA ALA A 337 0.68 30.41 -9.43
C ALA A 337 1.27 29.86 -10.75
N GLU A 338 0.44 29.26 -11.60
CA GLU A 338 0.86 28.52 -12.78
C GLU A 338 0.08 28.97 -14.02
N PRO A 339 0.60 29.92 -14.82
CA PRO A 339 -0.10 30.48 -15.99
C PRO A 339 -0.48 29.47 -17.09
N ARG A 340 0.09 28.27 -17.05
CA ARG A 340 -0.21 27.16 -17.98
C ARG A 340 -1.42 26.34 -17.54
N LEU A 341 -1.85 26.49 -16.30
CA LEU A 341 -3.02 25.83 -15.73
C LEU A 341 -4.24 26.74 -15.89
N SER A 342 -5.30 26.19 -16.45
CA SER A 342 -6.61 26.83 -16.52
C SER A 342 -7.69 25.84 -16.09
N TYR A 343 -8.85 26.37 -15.74
CA TYR A 343 -9.99 25.54 -15.40
C TYR A 343 -11.29 26.19 -15.86
N ALA A 344 -12.28 25.36 -16.19
CA ALA A 344 -13.57 25.81 -16.68
C ALA A 344 -14.68 24.87 -16.21
N ARG A 345 -15.89 25.43 -16.10
CA ARG A 345 -17.10 24.63 -16.02
C ARG A 345 -17.53 24.28 -17.43
N VAL A 346 -17.89 23.02 -17.66
CA VAL A 346 -18.44 22.53 -18.91
C VAL A 346 -19.81 21.93 -18.69
N ASP A 347 -20.75 22.27 -19.58
CA ASP A 347 -22.06 21.64 -19.61
C ASP A 347 -21.91 20.26 -20.24
N MET A 348 -21.98 19.22 -19.41
CA MET A 348 -21.93 17.84 -19.86
C MET A 348 -23.36 17.37 -20.15
N SER A 349 -23.74 17.40 -21.43
CA SER A 349 -25.05 16.95 -21.93
C SER A 349 -25.20 15.44 -21.99
#